data_AF-A0A5J4WE75-F1
#
_entry.id   AF-A0A5J4WE75-F1
#
_cell.length_a   1.000
_cell.length_b   1.000
_cell.length_c   1.000
_cell.angle_alpha   90.00
_cell.angle_beta   90.00
_cell.angle_gamma   90.00
#
_symmetry.space_group_name_H-M   'P 1'
#
loop_
_entity.id
_entity.type
_entity.pdbx_description
1 polymer ?
#
loop_
_entity_poly.entity_id
_entity_poly.type
_entity_poly.pdbx_seq_one_letter_code
_entity_poly.pdbx_strand_id
1 'polypeptide(L)'
;MPALFDKEILISLSDSDHDVTQIQNSFISIVLTANVQIDNKFDGYEEAYKDGTVLFIGLKSASQVIREYTIYHRGRTIDGTLQNDSTTEQFIYNTVKPRSEKNNRKHIHSLYENLYKYDTSACGTYVTITETEEAIKDQVSIPYTMPIRF
;
A
#
# COMPACT_ATOMS: atom_id res chain seq x y z
N MET A 1 17.10 -2.93 16.41
CA MET A 1 16.33 -1.66 16.40
C MET A 1 14.88 -2.04 16.67
N PRO A 2 14.21 -1.56 17.73
CA PRO A 2 12.78 -1.79 17.89
C PRO A 2 12.07 -0.99 16.80
N ALA A 3 11.15 -1.63 16.07
CA ALA A 3 10.38 -0.97 15.03
C ALA A 3 9.54 0.17 15.65
N LEU A 4 9.61 1.37 15.08
CA LEU A 4 8.90 2.58 15.52
C LEU A 4 7.37 2.54 15.24
N PHE A 5 6.77 1.35 15.16
CA PHE A 5 5.43 1.08 14.62
C PHE A 5 4.44 0.55 15.68
N ASP A 6 4.60 0.93 16.95
CA ASP A 6 3.66 0.61 18.03
C ASP A 6 2.76 1.80 18.38
N LYS A 7 2.16 2.43 17.37
CA LYS A 7 1.12 3.46 17.60
C LYS A 7 -0.24 2.87 17.31
N GLU A 8 -1.06 2.76 18.34
CA GLU A 8 -2.47 2.44 18.22
C GLU A 8 -3.25 3.72 17.85
N ILE A 9 -4.21 3.59 16.93
CA ILE A 9 -5.13 4.66 16.54
C ILE A 9 -6.55 4.15 16.79
N LEU A 10 -7.30 4.86 17.63
CA LEU A 10 -8.72 4.62 17.82
C LEU A 10 -9.52 5.50 16.86
N ILE A 11 -10.35 4.88 16.01
CA ILE A 11 -11.25 5.59 15.09
C ILE A 11 -12.68 5.39 15.56
N SER A 12 -13.33 6.46 16.01
CA SER A 12 -14.76 6.43 16.36
C SER A 12 -15.58 6.62 15.09
N LEU A 13 -16.29 5.57 14.66
CA LEU A 13 -17.03 5.57 13.40
C LEU A 13 -18.48 6.07 13.54
N SER A 14 -19.07 5.99 14.73
CA SER A 14 -20.47 6.33 15.02
C SER A 14 -20.56 7.22 16.27
N ASP A 15 -21.60 8.04 16.36
CA ASP A 15 -21.97 8.79 17.57
C ASP A 15 -23.37 8.41 18.05
N SER A 16 -23.87 9.04 19.12
CA SER A 16 -25.20 8.73 19.67
C SER A 16 -26.36 9.09 18.74
N ASP A 17 -26.11 9.99 17.79
CA ASP A 17 -27.13 10.64 16.97
C ASP A 17 -27.10 10.11 15.52
N HIS A 18 -26.02 9.41 15.13
CA HIS A 18 -25.80 8.90 13.78
C HIS A 18 -25.30 7.45 13.76
N ASP A 19 -26.10 6.57 13.14
CA ASP A 19 -25.71 5.21 12.83
C ASP A 19 -24.90 5.13 11.52
N VAL A 20 -23.87 4.28 11.50
CA VAL A 20 -23.14 3.93 10.28
C VAL A 20 -23.89 2.85 9.52
N THR A 21 -24.53 3.24 8.43
CA THR A 21 -25.08 2.30 7.46
C THR A 21 -24.02 1.93 6.40
N GLN A 22 -24.05 0.69 5.90
CA GLN A 22 -23.17 0.22 4.82
C GLN A 22 -21.65 0.25 5.11
N ILE A 23 -21.24 -0.07 6.33
CA ILE A 23 -19.81 -0.17 6.68
C ILE A 23 -19.05 -1.11 5.72
N GLN A 24 -19.71 -2.16 5.20
CA GLN A 24 -19.10 -3.08 4.23
C GLN A 24 -18.69 -2.44 2.88
N ASN A 25 -19.24 -1.28 2.54
CA ASN A 25 -18.91 -0.55 1.31
C ASN A 25 -17.91 0.60 1.55
N SER A 26 -17.44 0.74 2.79
CA SER A 26 -16.51 1.79 3.19
C SER A 26 -15.07 1.33 3.02
N PHE A 27 -14.15 2.28 2.84
CA PHE A 27 -12.73 2.02 2.64
C PHE A 27 -11.90 2.99 3.47
N ILE A 28 -10.75 2.53 3.94
CA ILE A 28 -9.73 3.37 4.56
C ILE A 28 -8.71 3.73 3.48
N SER A 29 -8.43 5.01 3.31
CA SER A 29 -7.36 5.50 2.46
C SER A 29 -6.20 5.95 3.34
N ILE A 30 -4.99 5.51 3.01
CA ILE A 30 -3.76 5.82 3.74
C ILE A 30 -2.77 6.35 2.72
N VAL A 31 -2.16 7.48 3.04
CA VAL A 31 -1.01 8.01 2.28
C VAL A 31 0.24 7.55 3.00
N LEU A 32 1.06 6.76 2.33
CA LEU A 32 2.29 6.24 2.88
C LEU A 32 3.46 7.07 2.37
N THR A 33 4.38 7.39 3.26
CA THR A 33 5.70 7.92 2.91
C THR A 33 6.72 6.92 3.41
N ALA A 34 7.54 6.40 2.50
CA ALA A 34 8.53 5.37 2.82
C ALA A 34 9.87 5.72 2.19
N ASN A 35 10.94 5.20 2.77
CA ASN A 35 12.27 5.26 2.21
C ASN A 35 12.57 3.91 1.55
N VAL A 36 12.77 3.91 0.23
CA VAL A 36 13.15 2.72 -0.51
C VAL A 36 14.66 2.63 -0.54
N GLN A 37 15.17 1.47 -0.13
CA GLN A 37 16.60 1.17 -0.18
C GLN A 37 16.92 0.41 -1.45
N ILE A 38 17.96 0.86 -2.16
CA ILE A 38 18.43 0.28 -3.42
C ILE A 38 19.91 -0.03 -3.25
N ASP A 39 20.29 -1.29 -3.49
CA ASP A 39 21.67 -1.75 -3.28
C ASP A 39 22.59 -1.48 -4.48
N ASN A 40 22.02 -1.26 -5.66
CA ASN A 40 22.76 -1.11 -6.92
C ASN A 40 22.35 0.16 -7.67
N LYS A 41 23.30 0.72 -8.41
CA LYS A 41 23.00 1.77 -9.41
C LYS A 41 22.42 1.15 -10.68
N PHE A 42 21.80 1.99 -11.50
CA PHE A 42 21.19 1.61 -12.77
C PHE A 42 22.13 1.82 -13.98
N ASP A 43 23.45 1.81 -13.74
CA ASP A 43 24.49 2.07 -14.75
C ASP A 43 24.46 1.12 -15.98
N GLY A 44 23.78 -0.03 -15.87
CA GLY A 44 23.63 -1.01 -16.95
C GLY A 44 22.53 -0.71 -17.97
N TYR A 45 21.74 0.35 -17.76
CA TYR A 45 20.67 0.76 -18.69
C TYR A 45 21.21 1.77 -19.70
N GLU A 46 20.93 1.54 -20.99
CA GLU A 46 21.23 2.55 -22.01
C GLU A 46 20.36 3.79 -21.78
N GLU A 47 20.96 4.98 -21.94
CA GLU A 47 20.31 6.27 -21.67
C GLU A 47 18.96 6.42 -22.40
N ALA A 48 18.87 5.90 -23.64
CA ALA A 48 17.65 5.95 -24.45
C ALA A 48 16.47 5.17 -23.85
N TYR A 49 16.71 4.23 -22.93
CA TYR A 49 15.67 3.40 -22.32
C TYR A 49 15.35 3.77 -20.86
N LYS A 50 16.12 4.67 -20.23
CA LYS A 50 15.94 4.98 -18.81
C LYS A 50 14.59 5.65 -18.51
N ASP A 51 14.16 6.57 -19.38
CA ASP A 51 12.84 7.22 -19.26
C ASP A 51 11.66 6.27 -19.55
N GLY A 52 11.89 5.28 -20.41
CA GLY A 52 10.87 4.28 -20.78
C GLY A 52 10.78 3.10 -19.83
N THR A 53 11.80 2.91 -18.97
CA THR A 53 11.86 1.82 -18.00
C THR A 53 11.42 2.34 -16.64
N VAL A 54 10.36 1.75 -16.10
CA VAL A 54 9.78 2.19 -14.84
C VAL A 54 9.73 1.07 -13.81
N LEU A 55 9.98 1.45 -12.57
CA LEU A 55 9.81 0.62 -11.39
C LEU A 55 8.45 0.93 -10.79
N PHE A 56 7.63 -0.10 -10.60
CA PHE A 56 6.43 0.02 -9.80
C PHE A 56 6.77 -0.27 -8.34
N ILE A 57 6.49 0.71 -7.46
CA ILE A 57 6.71 0.58 -6.03
C ILE A 57 5.34 0.65 -5.34
N GLY A 58 5.00 -0.43 -4.64
CA GLY A 58 3.77 -0.54 -3.88
C GLY A 58 3.86 -1.65 -2.85
N LEU A 59 2.87 -1.72 -1.98
CA LEU A 59 2.78 -2.81 -1.01
C LEU A 59 2.35 -4.10 -1.70
N LYS A 60 2.91 -5.23 -1.24
CA LYS A 60 2.46 -6.55 -1.68
C LYS A 60 1.02 -6.82 -1.23
N SER A 61 0.67 -6.34 -0.05
CA SER A 61 -0.70 -6.41 0.49
C SER A 61 -0.97 -5.24 1.43
N ALA A 62 -2.18 -4.69 1.37
CA ALA A 62 -2.68 -3.71 2.33
C ALA A 62 -2.71 -4.25 3.78
N SER A 63 -2.86 -5.58 3.96
CA SER A 63 -2.82 -6.22 5.28
C SER A 63 -1.47 -6.07 5.96
N GLN A 64 -0.39 -5.74 5.22
CA GLN A 64 0.93 -5.47 5.80
C GLN A 64 0.98 -4.17 6.60
N VAL A 65 0.04 -3.23 6.35
CA VAL A 65 0.00 -1.92 7.02
C VAL A 65 -0.53 -2.01 8.44
N ILE A 66 -1.47 -2.94 8.69
CA ILE A 66 -2.15 -3.09 9.97
C ILE A 66 -1.69 -4.39 10.62
N ARG A 67 -1.05 -4.28 11.79
CA ARG A 67 -0.62 -5.46 12.55
C ARG A 67 -1.78 -6.15 13.26
N GLU A 68 -2.66 -5.37 13.85
CA GLU A 68 -3.80 -5.86 14.62
C GLU A 68 -4.86 -4.76 14.61
N TYR A 69 -6.13 -5.16 14.61
CA TYR A 69 -7.24 -4.25 14.86
C TYR A 69 -8.25 -4.89 15.79
N THR A 70 -8.94 -4.07 16.57
CA THR A 70 -9.99 -4.51 17.49
C THR A 70 -11.26 -3.74 17.20
N ILE A 71 -12.38 -4.45 17.07
CA ILE A 71 -13.68 -3.82 16.86
C ILE A 71 -14.37 -3.62 18.19
N TYR A 72 -14.66 -2.37 18.51
CA TYR A 72 -15.47 -1.98 19.67
C TYR A 72 -16.90 -1.69 19.24
N HIS A 73 -17.86 -2.32 19.90
CA HIS A 73 -19.28 -2.03 19.70
C HIS A 73 -19.99 -1.92 21.03
N ARG A 74 -20.60 -0.74 21.28
CA ARG A 74 -21.36 -0.44 22.51
C ARG A 74 -20.57 -0.76 23.79
N GLY A 75 -19.30 -0.37 23.83
CA GLY A 75 -18.42 -0.57 24.98
C GLY A 75 -17.95 -2.03 25.19
N ARG A 76 -18.22 -2.93 24.23
CA ARG A 76 -17.71 -4.30 24.24
C ARG A 76 -16.73 -4.51 23.10
N THR A 77 -15.64 -5.21 23.41
CA THR A 77 -14.76 -5.78 22.39
C THR A 77 -15.51 -6.92 21.70
N ILE A 78 -15.77 -6.79 20.41
CA ILE A 78 -16.39 -7.87 19.61
C ILE A 78 -15.33 -8.90 19.26
N ASP A 79 -14.22 -8.46 18.66
CA ASP A 79 -13.17 -9.33 18.18
C ASP A 79 -11.85 -8.56 18.02
N GLY A 80 -10.73 -9.26 18.19
CA GLY A 80 -9.38 -8.79 17.92
C GLY A 80 -8.80 -9.60 16.79
N THR A 81 -8.63 -8.98 15.62
CA THR A 81 -8.16 -9.66 14.42
C THR A 81 -6.67 -9.39 14.23
N LEU A 82 -5.89 -10.47 14.18
CA LEU A 82 -4.45 -10.37 13.91
C LEU A 82 -4.20 -10.21 12.41
N GLN A 83 -3.02 -9.70 12.04
CA GLN A 83 -2.60 -9.56 10.64
C GLN A 83 -2.72 -10.85 9.82
N ASN A 84 -2.50 -12.01 10.45
CA ASN A 84 -2.63 -13.31 9.78
C ASN A 84 -4.07 -13.61 9.36
N ASP A 85 -5.03 -13.21 10.19
CA ASP A 85 -6.46 -13.39 9.91
C ASP A 85 -6.87 -12.46 8.77
N SER A 86 -6.39 -11.20 8.77
CA SER A 86 -6.60 -10.26 7.66
C SER A 86 -6.04 -10.77 6.34
N THR A 87 -4.87 -11.42 6.36
CA THR A 87 -4.26 -12.01 5.16
C THR A 87 -5.12 -13.16 4.62
N THR A 88 -5.66 -13.99 5.51
CA THR A 88 -6.56 -15.09 5.15
C THR A 88 -7.89 -14.58 4.59
N GLU A 89 -8.49 -13.58 5.23
CA GLU A 89 -9.70 -12.92 4.76
C GLU A 89 -9.50 -12.28 3.38
N GLN A 90 -8.38 -11.58 3.18
CA GLN A 90 -8.04 -10.99 1.89
C GLN A 90 -7.87 -12.05 0.80
N PHE A 91 -7.26 -13.20 1.11
CA PHE A 91 -7.18 -14.32 0.18
C PHE A 91 -8.56 -14.82 -0.22
N ILE A 92 -9.44 -15.08 0.76
CA ILE A 92 -10.81 -15.54 0.52
C ILE A 92 -11.58 -14.51 -0.32
N TYR A 93 -11.53 -13.22 0.04
CA TYR A 93 -12.14 -12.13 -0.72
C TYR A 93 -11.65 -12.12 -2.17
N ASN A 94 -10.33 -12.26 -2.38
CA ASN A 94 -9.71 -12.33 -3.69
C ASN A 94 -10.08 -13.61 -4.47
N THR A 95 -10.48 -14.69 -3.81
CA THR A 95 -10.95 -15.91 -4.50
C THR A 95 -12.45 -15.85 -4.82
N VAL A 96 -13.29 -15.38 -3.90
CA VAL A 96 -14.76 -15.52 -4.04
C VAL A 96 -15.42 -14.33 -4.74
N LYS A 97 -14.87 -13.12 -4.61
CA LYS A 97 -15.52 -11.92 -5.19
C LYS A 97 -15.23 -11.78 -6.69
N PRO A 98 -16.23 -11.43 -7.51
CA PRO A 98 -16.02 -11.21 -8.94
C PRO A 98 -15.17 -9.95 -9.20
N ARG A 99 -14.50 -9.90 -10.35
CA ARG A 99 -13.59 -8.79 -10.71
C ARG A 99 -14.30 -7.42 -10.76
N SER A 100 -15.58 -7.39 -11.13
CA SER A 100 -16.41 -6.18 -11.17
C SER A 100 -16.61 -5.55 -9.79
N GLU A 101 -16.72 -6.36 -8.73
CA GLU A 101 -16.86 -5.87 -7.35
C GLU A 101 -15.52 -5.38 -6.78
N LYS A 102 -14.41 -5.93 -7.26
CA LYS A 102 -13.05 -5.57 -6.82
C LYS A 102 -12.55 -4.26 -7.42
N ASN A 103 -12.83 -4.03 -8.70
CA ASN A 103 -12.34 -2.86 -9.42
C ASN A 103 -13.39 -1.73 -9.48
N ASN A 104 -14.06 -1.46 -8.36
CA ASN A 104 -15.11 -0.44 -8.30
C ASN A 104 -14.57 0.97 -7.99
N ARG A 105 -13.32 1.10 -7.53
CA ARG A 105 -12.63 2.39 -7.31
C ARG A 105 -11.15 2.29 -7.66
N LYS A 106 -10.52 3.45 -7.84
CA LYS A 106 -9.08 3.58 -8.01
C LYS A 106 -8.34 3.23 -6.71
N HIS A 107 -7.13 2.72 -6.86
CA HIS A 107 -6.17 2.39 -5.81
C HIS A 107 -6.62 1.26 -4.85
N ILE A 108 -7.54 0.38 -5.29
CA ILE A 108 -7.93 -0.81 -4.51
C ILE A 108 -7.02 -2.00 -4.82
N HIS A 109 -6.76 -2.27 -6.10
CA HIS A 109 -5.98 -3.43 -6.54
C HIS A 109 -4.93 -3.04 -7.58
N SER A 110 -3.75 -3.64 -7.44
CA SER A 110 -2.62 -3.50 -8.35
C SER A 110 -2.40 -4.82 -9.09
N LEU A 111 -3.33 -5.18 -9.97
CA LEU A 111 -3.22 -6.41 -10.77
C LEU A 111 -2.09 -6.30 -11.79
N TYR A 112 -1.35 -7.38 -12.00
CA TYR A 112 -0.20 -7.38 -12.92
C TYR A 112 -0.57 -6.91 -14.33
N GLU A 113 -1.72 -7.33 -14.86
CA GLU A 113 -2.16 -6.96 -16.21
C GLU A 113 -2.46 -5.47 -16.36
N ASN A 114 -2.83 -4.82 -15.25
CA ASN A 114 -3.05 -3.38 -15.18
C ASN A 114 -1.71 -2.66 -15.00
N LEU A 115 -0.86 -3.18 -14.11
CA LEU A 115 0.46 -2.60 -13.84
C LEU A 115 1.35 -2.57 -15.08
N TYR A 116 1.34 -3.66 -15.86
CA TYR A 116 2.06 -3.77 -17.12
C TYR A 116 1.63 -2.72 -18.17
N LYS A 117 0.40 -2.22 -18.06
CA LYS A 117 -0.15 -1.18 -18.93
C LYS A 117 0.00 0.23 -18.35
N TYR A 118 0.78 0.39 -17.28
CA TYR A 118 0.98 1.65 -16.58
C TYR A 118 -0.34 2.29 -16.11
N ASP A 119 -1.25 1.46 -15.58
CA ASP A 119 -2.53 1.90 -15.06
C ASP A 119 -2.35 2.82 -13.82
N THR A 120 -2.70 4.09 -13.99
CA THR A 120 -2.64 5.11 -12.93
C THR A 120 -3.63 4.88 -11.79
N SER A 121 -4.55 3.91 -11.93
CA SER A 121 -5.48 3.52 -10.86
C SER A 121 -4.93 2.44 -9.93
N ALA A 122 -3.69 1.98 -10.11
CA ALA A 122 -3.06 1.02 -9.21
C ALA A 122 -2.72 1.65 -7.84
N CYS A 123 -2.67 0.83 -6.80
CA CYS A 123 -2.22 1.23 -5.45
C CYS A 123 -0.70 1.13 -5.35
N GLY A 124 -0.03 2.27 -5.50
CA GLY A 124 1.43 2.39 -5.56
C GLY A 124 1.84 3.58 -6.41
N THR A 125 3.14 3.72 -6.65
CA THR A 125 3.69 4.75 -7.54
C THR A 125 4.62 4.12 -8.58
N TYR A 126 4.72 4.77 -9.73
CA TYR A 126 5.71 4.45 -10.75
C TYR A 126 6.85 5.45 -10.62
N VAL A 127 8.08 4.96 -10.67
CA VAL A 127 9.29 5.78 -10.68
C VAL A 127 10.14 5.36 -11.86
N THR A 128 10.58 6.30 -12.67
CA THR A 128 11.47 5.99 -13.79
C THR A 128 12.89 5.71 -13.28
N ILE A 129 13.72 5.06 -14.10
CA ILE A 129 15.14 4.89 -13.76
C ILE A 129 15.81 6.26 -13.62
N THR A 130 15.49 7.21 -14.50
CA THR A 130 16.02 8.57 -14.48
C THR A 130 15.70 9.30 -13.18
N GLU A 131 14.44 9.28 -12.75
CA GLU A 131 14.01 9.87 -11.46
C GLU A 131 14.73 9.23 -10.29
N THR A 132 14.95 7.92 -10.36
CA THR A 132 15.66 7.17 -9.31
C THR A 132 17.14 7.57 -9.25
N GLU A 133 17.82 7.64 -10.39
CA GLU A 133 19.23 8.06 -10.49
C GLU A 133 19.43 9.50 -10.00
N GLU A 134 18.53 10.40 -10.37
CA GLU A 134 18.53 11.78 -9.88
C GLU A 134 18.36 11.85 -8.36
N ALA A 135 17.42 11.08 -7.79
CA ALA A 135 17.15 11.07 -6.36
C ALA A 135 18.33 10.55 -5.51
N ILE A 136 19.16 9.66 -6.06
CA ILE A 136 20.29 9.05 -5.35
C ILE A 136 21.66 9.63 -5.75
N LYS A 137 21.71 10.58 -6.70
CA LYS A 137 22.94 11.07 -7.33
C LYS A 137 24.02 11.52 -6.35
N ASP A 138 23.64 12.20 -5.27
CA ASP A 138 24.56 12.77 -4.28
C ASP A 138 24.92 11.79 -3.15
N GLN A 139 24.36 10.58 -3.17
CA GLN A 139 24.59 9.58 -2.14
C GLN A 139 25.83 8.74 -2.44
N VAL A 140 26.70 8.60 -1.44
CA VAL A 140 28.03 7.97 -1.59
C VAL A 140 28.09 6.59 -0.94
N SER A 141 27.13 6.25 -0.08
CA SER A 141 27.08 4.99 0.67
C SER A 141 25.85 4.17 0.29
N ILE A 142 26.08 2.87 0.10
CA ILE A 142 25.04 1.86 -0.13
C ILE A 142 24.51 1.39 1.23
N PRO A 143 23.19 1.13 1.39
CA PRO A 143 22.14 1.26 0.38
C PRO A 143 21.76 2.71 0.08
N TYR A 144 21.51 3.01 -1.19
CA TYR A 144 20.95 4.28 -1.62
C TYR A 144 19.50 4.38 -1.14
N THR A 145 19.10 5.55 -0.66
CA THR A 145 17.78 5.76 -0.07
C THR A 145 16.99 6.78 -0.86
N MET A 146 15.85 6.38 -1.42
CA MET A 146 14.93 7.26 -2.15
C MET A 146 13.62 7.41 -1.37
N PRO A 147 13.19 8.64 -1.00
CA PRO A 147 11.89 8.84 -0.39
C PRO A 147 10.81 8.69 -1.47
N ILE A 148 9.77 7.91 -1.16
CA ILE A 148 8.59 7.74 -2.00
C ILE A 148 7.34 8.09 -1.21
N ARG A 149 6.32 8.54 -1.93
CA ARG A 149 4.99 8.80 -1.39
C ARG A 149 3.94 8.24 -2.34
N PHE A 150 3.00 7.47 -1.81
CA PHE A 150 1.89 6.88 -2.57
C PHE A 150 0.67 6.62 -1.69
#